data_AF-K6Y332-F1
#
_entry.id   AF-K6Y332-F1
#
_cell.length_a   1.000
_cell.length_b   1.000
_cell.length_c   1.000
_cell.angle_alpha   90.00
_cell.angle_beta   90.00
_cell.angle_gamma   90.00
#
_symmetry.space_group_name_H-M   'P 1'
#
loop_
_entity.id
_entity.type
_entity.pdbx_description
1 polymer ?
#
loop_
_entity_poly.entity_id
_entity_poly.type
_entity_poly.pdbx_seq_one_letter_code
_entity_poly.pdbx_strand_id
1 'polypeptide(L)'
;MEYNQQLKNVLSEILNIDTSNFMHSTKLLGELSELDSMSIVLLLIEIEKRFSLEIDIADLEAKHFETFGNLASFIKNPLTV
;
A
#
# COMPACT_ATOMS: atom_id res chain seq x y z
N MET A 1 7.15 11.94 8.44
CA MET A 1 6.02 11.41 9.24
C MET A 1 4.70 11.47 8.48
N GLU A 2 4.52 12.39 7.51
CA GLU A 2 3.29 12.50 6.70
C GLU A 2 3.04 11.32 5.75
N TYR A 3 4.10 10.67 5.26
CA TYR A 3 4.00 9.60 4.26
C TYR A 3 3.15 8.41 4.70
N ASN A 4 3.41 7.90 5.90
CA ASN A 4 2.63 6.81 6.48
C ASN A 4 1.17 7.20 6.68
N GLN A 5 0.90 8.47 7.01
CA GLN A 5 -0.46 8.95 7.22
C GLN A 5 -1.23 9.06 5.89
N GLN A 6 -0.58 9.54 4.83
CA GLN A 6 -1.16 9.53 3.49
C GLN A 6 -1.45 8.11 3.01
N LEU A 7 -0.50 7.19 3.20
CA LEU A 7 -0.69 5.79 2.83
C LEU A 7 -1.84 5.13 3.59
N LYS A 8 -1.97 5.41 4.90
CA LYS A 8 -3.11 4.98 5.70
C LYS A 8 -4.42 5.48 5.13
N ASN A 9 -4.50 6.76 4.77
CA ASN A 9 -5.71 7.32 4.17
C ASN A 9 -6.06 6.60 2.86
N VAL A 10 -5.09 6.34 1.99
CA VAL A 10 -5.33 5.60 0.73
C VAL A 10 -5.85 4.19 0.99
N LEU A 11 -5.21 3.45 1.89
CA LEU A 11 -5.68 2.12 2.28
C LEU A 11 -7.09 2.18 2.88
N SER A 12 -7.38 3.19 3.71
CA SER A 12 -8.71 3.37 4.32
C SER A 12 -9.78 3.66 3.28
N GLU A 13 -9.48 4.48 2.28
CA GLU A 13 -10.40 4.83 1.20
C GLU A 13 -10.67 3.65 0.26
N ILE A 14 -9.64 2.87 -0.09
CA ILE A 14 -9.77 1.74 -1.03
C ILE A 14 -10.39 0.52 -0.36
N LEU A 15 -9.95 0.18 0.85
CA LEU A 15 -10.42 -1.01 1.57
C LEU A 15 -11.65 -0.72 2.44
N ASN A 16 -12.01 0.55 2.62
CA ASN A 16 -13.12 1.00 3.47
C ASN A 16 -13.01 0.50 4.92
N ILE A 17 -11.79 0.48 5.47
CA ILE A 17 -11.46 0.07 6.84
C ILE A 17 -10.74 1.18 7.61
N ASP A 18 -10.73 1.10 8.93
CA ASP A 18 -9.93 2.00 9.76
C ASP A 18 -8.46 1.57 9.81
N THR A 19 -7.59 2.38 9.21
CA THR A 19 -6.13 2.15 9.15
C THR A 19 -5.36 3.08 10.09
N SER A 20 -6.05 3.88 10.91
CA SER A 20 -5.44 4.87 11.80
C SER A 20 -4.40 4.23 12.72
N ASN A 21 -4.69 3.02 13.21
CA ASN A 21 -3.85 2.24 14.11
C ASN A 21 -2.79 1.36 13.40
N PHE A 22 -2.66 1.42 12.07
CA PHE A 22 -1.68 0.60 11.36
C PHE A 22 -0.25 1.01 11.76
N MET A 23 0.57 0.02 12.06
CA MET A 23 1.98 0.16 12.39
C MET A 23 2.82 -0.55 11.32
N HIS A 24 4.13 -0.31 11.30
CA HIS A 24 5.00 -0.99 10.33
C HIS A 24 4.95 -2.53 10.41
N SER A 25 4.65 -3.08 11.59
CA SER A 25 4.47 -4.53 11.80
C SER A 25 3.06 -5.04 11.48
N THR A 26 2.11 -4.18 11.14
CA THR A 26 0.75 -4.58 10.79
C THR A 26 0.78 -5.34 9.48
N LYS A 27 0.31 -6.59 9.51
CA LYS A 27 0.17 -7.42 8.32
C LYS A 27 -1.03 -6.95 7.49
N LEU A 28 -0.86 -6.87 6.18
CA LEU A 28 -1.93 -6.50 5.25
C LEU A 28 -2.39 -7.74 4.48
N LEU A 29 -1.49 -8.37 3.73
CA LEU A 29 -1.77 -9.58 2.99
C LEU A 29 -2.06 -10.75 3.96
N GLY A 30 -3.22 -11.39 3.78
CA GLY A 30 -3.65 -12.56 4.56
C GLY A 30 -4.40 -12.26 5.86
N GLU A 31 -4.23 -11.06 6.44
CA GLU A 31 -5.04 -10.59 7.58
C GLU A 31 -6.24 -9.77 7.12
N LEU A 32 -6.06 -8.93 6.08
CA LEU A 32 -7.14 -8.13 5.51
C LEU A 32 -7.85 -8.95 4.43
N SER A 33 -9.13 -9.23 4.65
CA SER A 33 -9.97 -9.95 3.69
C SER A 33 -10.34 -9.07 2.49
N GLU A 34 -10.26 -7.76 2.66
CA GLU A 34 -10.57 -6.71 1.69
C GLU A 34 -9.44 -6.50 0.67
N LEU A 35 -8.21 -6.87 1.04
CA LEU A 35 -7.04 -6.76 0.17
C LEU A 35 -7.03 -7.94 -0.83
N ASP A 36 -7.89 -7.85 -1.84
CA ASP A 36 -7.92 -8.77 -2.97
C ASP A 36 -7.04 -8.28 -4.14
N SER A 37 -6.87 -9.13 -5.17
CA SER A 37 -6.06 -8.80 -6.35
C SER A 37 -6.56 -7.56 -7.11
N MET A 38 -7.84 -7.23 -7.04
CA MET A 38 -8.42 -6.05 -7.70
C MET A 38 -8.21 -4.78 -6.87
N SER A 39 -8.40 -4.86 -5.56
CA SER A 39 -8.11 -3.81 -4.58
C SER A 39 -6.64 -3.41 -4.60
N ILE A 40 -5.72 -4.36 -4.79
CA ILE A 40 -4.29 -4.07 -4.95
C ILE A 40 -4.05 -3.17 -6.17
N VAL A 41 -4.63 -3.50 -7.32
CA VAL A 41 -4.49 -2.68 -8.54
C VAL A 41 -5.04 -1.27 -8.33
N LEU A 42 -6.22 -1.14 -7.71
CA LEU A 42 -6.81 0.16 -7.40
C LEU A 42 -5.96 0.97 -6.40
N LEU A 43 -5.42 0.30 -5.38
CA LEU A 43 -4.54 0.90 -4.39
C LEU A 43 -3.30 1.49 -5.06
N LEU A 44 -2.67 0.75 -5.96
CA LEU A 44 -1.48 1.19 -6.68
C LEU A 44 -1.77 2.41 -7.53
N ILE A 45 -2.86 2.40 -8.31
CA ILE A 45 -3.26 3.54 -9.14
C ILE A 45 -3.48 4.80 -8.29
N GLU A 46 -4.12 4.65 -7.12
CA GLU A 46 -4.37 5.79 -6.22
C GLU A 46 -3.08 6.30 -5.57
N ILE A 47 -2.16 5.39 -5.22
CA ILE A 47 -0.83 5.73 -4.71
C ILE A 47 -0.04 6.48 -5.79
N GLU A 48 0.03 5.97 -7.01
CA GLU A 48 0.72 6.63 -8.14
C GLU A 48 0.23 8.07 -8.33
N LYS A 49 -1.09 8.27 -8.30
CA LYS A 49 -1.71 9.59 -8.42
C LYS A 49 -1.36 10.50 -7.24
N ARG A 50 -1.54 10.04 -6.00
CA ARG A 50 -1.34 10.87 -4.79
C ARG A 50 0.11 11.24 -4.55
N PHE A 51 1.00 10.29 -4.78
CA PHE A 51 2.42 10.47 -4.54
C PHE A 51 3.18 10.87 -5.81
N SER A 52 2.49 11.03 -6.95
CA SER A 52 3.07 11.40 -8.25
C SER A 52 4.26 10.52 -8.62
N LEU A 53 4.04 9.20 -8.53
CA LEU A 53 5.04 8.17 -8.78
C LEU A 53 4.50 7.13 -9.75
N GLU A 54 5.38 6.28 -10.24
CA GLU A 54 5.07 5.19 -11.17
C GLU A 54 5.51 3.88 -10.52
N ILE A 55 4.62 2.89 -10.47
CA ILE A 55 4.86 1.57 -9.88
C ILE A 55 4.68 0.51 -10.95
N ASP A 56 5.74 -0.26 -11.21
CA ASP A 56 5.60 -1.45 -12.04
C ASP A 56 4.94 -2.60 -11.26
N ILE A 57 3.77 -3.03 -11.73
CA ILE A 57 3.02 -4.16 -11.17
C ILE A 57 3.79 -5.48 -11.38
N ALA A 58 4.65 -5.57 -12.40
CA ALA A 58 5.48 -6.75 -12.65
C ALA A 58 6.51 -7.01 -11.55
N ASP A 59 7.00 -5.94 -10.89
CA ASP A 59 7.96 -6.02 -9.79
C ASP A 59 7.29 -6.22 -8.42
N LEU A 60 5.96 -6.24 -8.38
CA LEU A 60 5.21 -6.43 -7.15
C LEU A 60 5.13 -7.91 -6.76
N GLU A 61 5.85 -8.24 -5.70
CA GLU A 61 5.77 -9.53 -5.03
C GLU A 61 4.86 -9.46 -3.79
N ALA A 62 4.32 -10.62 -3.39
CA ALA A 62 3.49 -10.77 -2.18
C ALA A 62 4.18 -10.21 -0.91
N LYS A 63 5.51 -10.29 -0.83
CA LYS A 63 6.31 -9.75 0.28
C LYS A 63 6.16 -8.23 0.44
N HIS A 64 5.92 -7.49 -0.65
CA HIS A 64 5.75 -6.02 -0.59
C HIS A 64 4.42 -5.64 0.07
N PHE A 65 3.40 -6.50 -0.05
CA PHE A 65 2.09 -6.34 0.58
C PHE A 65 1.95 -7.08 1.91
N GLU A 66 2.99 -7.79 2.36
CA GLU A 66 2.90 -8.60 3.58
C GLU A 66 2.63 -7.73 4.82
N THR A 67 3.29 -6.57 4.92
CA THR A 67 3.10 -5.61 6.01
C THR A 67 2.99 -4.18 5.52
N PHE A 68 2.37 -3.33 6.32
CA PHE A 68 2.31 -1.90 6.08
C PHE A 68 3.71 -1.26 6.02
N GLY A 69 4.68 -1.79 6.78
CA GLY A 69 6.06 -1.34 6.71
C GLY A 69 6.72 -1.64 5.37
N ASN A 70 6.48 -2.83 4.81
CA ASN A 70 7.01 -3.21 3.50
C ASN A 70 6.42 -2.33 2.41
N LEU A 71 5.10 -2.14 2.42
CA LEU A 71 4.42 -1.27 1.46
C LEU A 71 4.91 0.18 1.58
N ALA A 72 4.97 0.75 2.79
CA ALA A 72 5.48 2.10 3.00
C ALA A 72 6.93 2.27 2.53
N SER A 73 7.76 1.24 2.71
CA SER A 73 9.16 1.25 2.24
C SER A 73 9.25 1.15 0.73
N PHE A 74 8.41 0.31 0.11
CA PHE A 74 8.32 0.16 -1.33
C PHE A 74 7.93 1.48 -2.00
N ILE A 75 6.88 2.14 -1.52
CA ILE A 75 6.43 3.38 -2.15
C ILE A 75 7.43 4.54 -1.89
N LYS A 76 8.17 4.51 -0.78
CA LYS A 76 9.24 5.50 -0.51
C LYS A 76 10.43 5.34 -1.45
N ASN A 77 10.69 4.12 -1.92
CA ASN A 77 11.74 3.83 -2.88
C ASN A 77 11.14 2.96 -4.00
N PRO A 78 10.27 3.55 -4.84
CA PRO A 78 9.66 2.81 -5.92
C PRO A 78 10.80 2.33 -6.83
N LEU A 79 10.74 1.08 -7.25
CA LEU A 79 11.73 0.52 -8.16
C LEU A 79 11.61 1.26 -9.49
N THR A 80 12.40 2.33 -9.66
CA THR A 80 12.50 3.05 -10.92
C THR A 80 13.41 2.24 -11.83
N VAL A 81 12.83 1.71 -12.92
CA VAL A 81 13.56 1.19 -14.07
C VAL A 81 13.94 2.34 -15.00
#